data_AF-A0A6I8MAX6-F1
#
_entry.id   AF-A0A6I8MAX6-F1
#
_cell.length_a   1.000
_cell.length_b   1.000
_cell.length_c   1.000
_cell.angle_alpha   90.00
_cell.angle_beta   90.00
_cell.angle_gamma   90.00
#
_symmetry.space_group_name_H-M   'P 1'
#
loop_
_entity.id
_entity.type
_entity.pdbx_description
1 polymer ?
#
loop_
_entity_poly.entity_id
_entity_poly.type
_entity_poly.pdbx_seq_one_letter_code
_entity_poly.pdbx_strand_id
1 'polypeptide(L)'
;MFNFGVKNLEITDEIVEYYRNNPNELDLLIDKEDFNIRFLSYFFIFGLAITIASRVISFSFSDVLGEFINHVVLDVTSEMGIAIFGGSITAYLLEYLQKKQYEANIAYRNEIKKRL
;
A
#
# COMPACT_ATOMS: atom_id res chain seq x y z
N MET A 1 8.78 -13.89 -11.03
CA MET A 1 9.51 -12.86 -10.25
C MET A 1 9.01 -11.51 -10.73
N PHE A 2 8.07 -10.89 -10.00
CA PHE A 2 7.48 -9.61 -10.41
C PHE A 2 8.51 -8.49 -10.22
N ASN A 3 9.04 -8.00 -11.34
CA ASN A 3 10.02 -6.91 -11.37
C ASN A 3 9.26 -5.58 -11.37
N PHE A 4 9.06 -4.98 -10.20
CA PHE A 4 8.67 -3.57 -10.10
C PHE A 4 9.89 -2.73 -10.50
N GLY A 5 10.08 -2.57 -11.81
CA GLY A 5 11.14 -1.77 -12.38
C GLY A 5 10.99 -0.33 -11.91
N VAL A 6 11.90 0.12 -11.05
CA VAL A 6 12.18 1.55 -10.87
C VAL A 6 12.73 2.04 -12.22
N LYS A 7 11.82 2.53 -13.06
CA LYS A 7 12.17 3.21 -14.30
C LYS A 7 12.98 4.44 -13.87
N ASN A 8 14.25 4.51 -14.24
CA ASN A 8 15.05 5.72 -14.08
C ASN A 8 14.27 6.86 -14.75
N LEU A 9 13.70 7.76 -13.94
CA LEU A 9 13.06 8.97 -14.43
C LEU A 9 14.19 9.88 -14.88
N GLU A 10 14.58 9.77 -16.14
CA GLU A 10 15.46 10.74 -16.77
C GLU A 10 14.76 12.10 -16.72
N ILE A 11 15.39 13.04 -16.01
CA ILE A 11 14.90 14.42 -15.91
C ILE A 11 15.22 15.09 -17.25
N THR A 12 14.23 15.16 -18.13
CA THR A 12 14.29 15.90 -19.40
C THR A 12 13.91 17.36 -19.19
N ASP A 13 14.41 18.25 -20.06
CA ASP A 13 14.12 19.69 -19.98
C ASP A 13 12.62 19.99 -20.04
N GLU A 14 11.85 19.17 -20.76
CA GLU A 14 10.39 19.24 -20.86
C GLU A 14 9.70 18.98 -19.51
N ILE A 15 10.20 18.02 -18.73
CA ILE A 15 9.69 17.72 -17.38
C ILE A 15 9.99 18.89 -16.44
N VAL A 16 11.18 19.48 -16.54
CA VAL A 16 11.58 20.64 -15.72
C VAL A 16 10.69 21.85 -16.02
N GLU A 17 10.37 22.09 -17.28
CA GLU A 17 9.53 23.22 -17.70
C GLU A 17 8.06 23.03 -17.31
N TYR A 18 7.54 21.79 -17.41
CA TYR A 18 6.21 21.43 -16.92
C TYR A 18 6.03 21.74 -15.42
N TYR A 19 6.97 21.29 -14.58
CA TYR A 19 6.89 21.52 -13.12
C TYR A 19 7.27 22.93 -12.70
N ARG A 20 8.00 23.69 -13.54
CA ARG A 20 8.19 25.14 -13.33
C ARG A 20 6.86 25.90 -13.45
N ASN A 21 5.98 25.44 -14.33
CA ASN A 21 4.64 26.01 -14.52
C ASN A 21 3.60 25.44 -13.55
N ASN A 22 3.84 24.24 -12.99
CA ASN A 22 2.97 23.58 -12.00
C ASN A 22 3.75 23.18 -10.73
N PRO A 23 4.31 24.17 -9.98
CA PRO A 23 5.18 23.88 -8.84
C PRO A 23 4.47 23.12 -7.71
N ASN A 24 3.15 23.28 -7.60
CA ASN A 24 2.31 22.62 -6.60
C ASN A 24 2.18 21.10 -6.86
N GLU A 25 2.39 20.65 -8.09
CA GLU A 25 2.40 19.22 -8.46
C GLU A 25 3.74 18.54 -8.13
N LEU A 26 4.78 19.34 -7.87
CA LEU A 26 6.08 18.82 -7.41
C LEU A 26 5.95 18.23 -5.99
N ASP A 27 5.12 18.84 -5.15
CA ASP A 27 4.85 18.32 -3.79
C ASP A 27 4.13 16.97 -3.84
N LEU A 28 3.28 16.71 -4.84
CA LEU A 28 2.63 15.41 -5.08
C LEU A 28 3.62 14.28 -5.44
N LEU A 29 4.84 14.60 -5.91
CA LEU A 29 5.88 13.59 -6.12
C LEU A 29 6.49 13.11 -4.79
N ILE A 30 6.56 14.01 -3.79
CA ILE A 30 7.03 13.72 -2.43
C ILE A 30 5.90 13.08 -1.62
N ASP A 31 4.67 13.57 -1.78
CA ASP A 31 3.45 13.09 -1.09
C ASP A 31 2.98 11.69 -1.52
N LYS A 32 3.68 11.02 -2.43
CA LYS A 32 3.44 9.60 -2.75
C LYS A 32 3.49 8.71 -1.50
N GLU A 33 4.34 9.05 -0.53
CA GLU A 33 4.45 8.34 0.76
C GLU A 33 3.14 8.46 1.57
N ASP A 34 2.55 9.66 1.65
CA ASP A 34 1.31 9.90 2.39
C ASP A 34 0.08 9.34 1.64
N PHE A 35 0.09 9.41 0.31
CA PHE A 35 -0.96 8.81 -0.53
C PHE A 35 -0.98 7.29 -0.37
N ASN A 36 0.19 6.62 -0.41
CA ASN A 36 0.27 5.18 -0.22
C ASN A 36 -0.24 4.78 1.15
N ILE A 37 0.18 5.45 2.22
CA ILE A 37 -0.26 5.15 3.60
C ILE A 37 -1.77 5.39 3.78
N ARG A 38 -2.33 6.48 3.21
CA ARG A 38 -3.79 6.71 3.23
C ARG A 38 -4.56 5.69 2.42
N PHE A 39 -4.07 5.34 1.25
CA PHE A 39 -4.69 4.31 0.41
C PHE A 39 -4.69 2.95 1.12
N LEU A 40 -3.57 2.60 1.75
CA LEU A 40 -3.38 1.36 2.48
C LEU A 40 -4.26 1.26 3.72
N SER A 41 -4.38 2.35 4.49
CA SER A 41 -5.28 2.42 5.64
C SER A 41 -6.75 2.34 5.24
N TYR A 42 -7.14 2.89 4.08
CA TYR A 42 -8.48 2.71 3.52
C TYR A 42 -8.79 1.24 3.21
N PHE A 43 -7.89 0.55 2.50
CA PHE A 43 -8.08 -0.87 2.15
C PHE A 43 -8.04 -1.78 3.38
N PHE A 44 -7.25 -1.43 4.39
CA PHE A 44 -7.22 -2.10 5.68
C PHE A 44 -8.57 -2.01 6.41
N ILE A 45 -9.13 -0.79 6.53
CA ILE A 45 -10.43 -0.58 7.18
C ILE A 45 -11.54 -1.27 6.39
N PHE A 46 -11.50 -1.18 5.05
CA PHE A 46 -12.47 -1.81 4.17
C PHE A 46 -12.46 -3.34 4.29
N GLY A 47 -11.29 -3.97 4.24
CA GLY A 47 -11.14 -5.41 4.44
C GLY A 47 -11.63 -5.87 5.81
N LEU A 48 -11.34 -5.09 6.86
CA LEU A 48 -11.80 -5.35 8.22
C LEU A 48 -13.33 -5.24 8.35
N ALA A 49 -13.92 -4.19 7.78
CA ALA A 49 -15.37 -3.98 7.77
C ALA A 49 -16.11 -5.11 7.04
N ILE A 50 -15.63 -5.53 5.86
CA ILE A 50 -16.19 -6.66 5.12
C ILE A 50 -16.12 -7.93 5.95
N THR A 51 -14.95 -8.24 6.53
CA THR A 51 -14.76 -9.47 7.32
C THR A 51 -15.73 -9.53 8.51
N ILE A 52 -15.91 -8.41 9.22
CA ILE A 52 -16.83 -8.32 10.35
C ILE A 52 -18.29 -8.42 9.89
N ALA A 53 -18.68 -7.65 8.87
CA ALA A 53 -20.03 -7.65 8.34
C ALA A 53 -20.44 -9.03 7.84
N SER A 54 -19.54 -9.71 7.13
CA SER A 54 -19.69 -11.09 6.70
C SER A 54 -20.03 -11.99 7.89
N ARG A 55 -19.23 -11.95 8.96
CA ARG A 55 -19.45 -12.80 10.14
C ARG A 55 -20.75 -12.52 10.90
N VAL A 56 -21.23 -11.27 10.87
CA VAL A 56 -22.50 -10.88 11.49
C VAL A 56 -23.71 -11.38 10.68
N ILE A 57 -23.64 -11.30 9.35
CA ILE A 57 -24.71 -11.78 8.46
C ILE A 57 -24.87 -13.30 8.59
N SER A 58 -23.76 -14.04 8.70
CA SER A 58 -23.73 -15.49 8.96
C SER A 58 -24.61 -15.92 10.13
N PHE A 59 -24.62 -15.12 11.20
CA PHE A 59 -25.35 -15.41 12.43
C PHE A 59 -26.87 -15.27 12.30
N SER A 60 -27.35 -14.59 11.25
CA SER A 60 -28.76 -14.22 11.08
C SER A 60 -29.56 -15.13 10.14
N PHE A 61 -28.91 -16.01 9.36
CA PHE A 61 -29.59 -16.83 8.34
C PHE A 61 -29.21 -18.31 8.49
N SER A 62 -30.15 -19.14 8.97
CA SER A 62 -29.92 -20.57 9.30
C SER A 62 -30.59 -21.60 8.37
N ASP A 63 -31.30 -21.18 7.31
CA ASP A 63 -31.93 -22.10 6.33
C ASP A 63 -30.99 -22.44 5.15
N VAL A 64 -31.40 -23.31 4.22
CA VAL A 64 -30.60 -23.81 3.07
C VAL A 64 -29.98 -22.69 2.21
N LEU A 65 -30.64 -21.54 2.10
CA LEU A 65 -30.08 -20.32 1.47
C LEU A 65 -28.96 -19.69 2.31
N GLY A 66 -29.08 -19.79 3.64
CA GLY A 66 -28.04 -19.51 4.62
C GLY A 66 -26.82 -20.39 4.42
N GLU A 67 -26.96 -21.71 4.24
CA GLU A 67 -25.81 -22.61 4.01
C GLU A 67 -24.96 -22.19 2.80
N PHE A 68 -25.59 -21.83 1.67
CA PHE A 68 -24.88 -21.34 0.49
C PHE A 68 -24.23 -19.96 0.72
N ILE A 69 -24.95 -19.02 1.32
CA ILE A 69 -24.43 -17.68 1.66
C ILE A 69 -23.26 -17.80 2.64
N ASN A 70 -23.35 -18.71 3.61
CA ASN A 70 -22.38 -18.91 4.67
C ASN A 70 -21.11 -19.61 4.19
N HIS A 71 -21.24 -20.64 3.35
CA HIS A 71 -20.06 -21.37 2.88
C HIS A 71 -19.35 -20.74 1.69
N VAL A 72 -20.05 -20.01 0.82
CA VAL A 72 -19.44 -19.51 -0.41
C VAL A 72 -19.22 -18.02 -0.36
N VAL A 73 -20.27 -17.24 -0.09
CA VAL A 73 -20.16 -15.77 -0.12
C VAL A 73 -19.35 -15.28 1.06
N LEU A 74 -19.59 -15.84 2.25
CA LEU A 74 -18.93 -15.39 3.48
C LEU A 74 -17.48 -15.85 3.59
N ASP A 75 -17.16 -17.09 3.24
CA ASP A 75 -15.78 -17.56 3.25
C ASP A 75 -14.93 -16.81 2.22
N VAL A 76 -15.40 -16.69 0.96
CA VAL A 76 -14.65 -15.98 -0.09
C VAL A 76 -14.47 -14.50 0.26
N THR A 77 -15.50 -13.81 0.79
CA THR A 77 -15.37 -12.40 1.19
C THR A 77 -14.46 -12.22 2.40
N SER A 78 -14.49 -13.15 3.36
CA SER A 78 -13.58 -13.15 4.51
C SER A 78 -12.13 -13.41 4.08
N GLU A 79 -11.88 -14.41 3.22
CA GLU A 79 -10.55 -14.71 2.68
C GLU A 79 -9.98 -13.55 1.88
N MET A 80 -10.80 -12.91 1.04
CA MET A 80 -10.40 -11.69 0.31
C MET A 80 -10.10 -10.54 1.27
N GLY A 81 -10.91 -10.33 2.31
CA GLY A 81 -10.69 -9.31 3.33
C GLY A 81 -9.37 -9.53 4.08
N ILE A 82 -9.10 -10.77 4.50
CA ILE A 82 -7.84 -11.16 5.15
C ILE A 82 -6.65 -10.98 4.20
N ALA A 83 -6.79 -11.34 2.91
CA ALA A 83 -5.74 -11.17 1.93
C ALA A 83 -5.39 -9.69 1.69
N ILE A 84 -6.41 -8.83 1.56
CA ILE A 84 -6.24 -7.37 1.44
C ILE A 84 -5.55 -6.81 2.69
N PHE A 85 -5.98 -7.24 3.88
CA PHE A 85 -5.38 -6.85 5.15
C PHE A 85 -3.90 -7.24 5.24
N GLY A 86 -3.57 -8.50 4.94
CA GLY A 86 -2.20 -9.02 4.97
C GLY A 86 -1.29 -8.34 3.95
N GLY A 87 -1.79 -8.14 2.72
CA GLY A 87 -1.09 -7.39 1.68
C GLY A 87 -0.83 -5.94 2.09
N SER A 88 -1.81 -5.31 2.74
CA SER A 88 -1.70 -3.93 3.21
C SER A 88 -0.63 -3.78 4.30
N ILE A 89 -0.63 -4.66 5.31
CA ILE A 89 0.40 -4.66 6.36
C ILE A 89 1.79 -4.91 5.76
N THR A 90 1.89 -5.84 4.80
CA THR A 90 3.16 -6.18 4.17
C THR A 90 3.75 -5.00 3.39
N ALA A 91 2.92 -4.30 2.60
CA ALA A 91 3.36 -3.12 1.86
C ALA A 91 3.83 -2.00 2.81
N TYR A 92 3.09 -1.73 3.88
CA TYR A 92 3.46 -0.74 4.90
C TYR A 92 4.82 -1.07 5.53
N LEU A 93 5.01 -2.33 5.92
CA LEU A 93 6.26 -2.77 6.53
C LEU A 93 7.44 -2.63 5.54
N LEU A 94 7.22 -2.97 4.28
CA LEU A 94 8.25 -2.86 3.25
C LEU A 94 8.67 -1.41 3.02
N GLU A 95 7.70 -0.49 2.94
CA GLU A 95 7.95 0.96 2.81
C GLU A 95 8.76 1.50 4.00
N TYR A 96 8.36 1.13 5.23
CA TYR A 96 9.09 1.50 6.44
C TYR A 96 10.54 0.98 6.46
N LEU A 97 10.75 -0.27 6.07
CA LEU A 97 12.09 -0.87 6.02
C LEU A 97 12.96 -0.23 4.94
N GLN A 98 12.41 0.10 3.78
CA GLN A 98 13.12 0.78 2.70
C GLN A 98 13.59 2.16 3.13
N LYS A 99 12.73 2.94 3.79
CA LYS A 99 13.11 4.26 4.34
C LYS A 99 14.29 4.16 5.31
N LYS A 100 14.22 3.21 6.24
CA LYS A 100 15.30 2.97 7.22
C LYS A 100 16.61 2.55 6.54
N GLN A 101 16.56 1.69 5.53
CA GLN A 101 17.74 1.30 4.76
C GLN A 101 18.34 2.48 3.98
N TYR A 102 17.49 3.32 3.39
CA TYR A 102 17.92 4.50 2.66
C TYR A 102 18.70 5.48 3.55
N GLU A 103 18.18 5.79 4.75
CA GLU A 103 18.85 6.65 5.73
C GLU A 103 20.20 6.05 6.19
N ALA A 104 20.22 4.76 6.50
CA ALA A 104 21.45 4.06 6.89
C ALA A 104 22.51 4.09 5.77
N ASN A 105 22.09 3.90 4.52
CA ASN A 105 22.98 3.96 3.36
C ASN A 105 23.53 5.39 3.11
N ILE A 106 22.72 6.44 3.34
CA ILE A 106 23.20 7.83 3.27
C ILE A 106 24.26 8.07 4.34
N ALA A 107 23.98 7.67 5.59
CA ALA A 107 24.93 7.85 6.70
C ALA A 107 26.25 7.14 6.40
N TYR A 108 26.18 5.88 5.97
CA TYR A 108 27.33 5.08 5.59
C TYR A 108 28.13 5.70 4.43
N ARG A 109 27.45 6.15 3.38
CA ARG A 109 28.08 6.87 2.25
C ARG A 109 28.79 8.14 2.69
N ASN A 110 28.20 8.91 3.60
CA ASN A 110 28.78 10.14 4.12
C ASN A 110 30.03 9.86 4.98
N GLU A 111 30.05 8.77 5.74
CA GLU A 111 31.24 8.34 6.48
C GLU A 111 32.39 7.94 5.54
N ILE A 112 32.11 7.21 4.46
CA ILE A 112 33.11 6.87 3.45
C ILE A 112 33.69 8.15 2.83
N LYS A 113 32.82 9.10 2.44
CA LYS A 113 33.26 10.38 1.84
C LYS A 113 34.12 11.24 2.77
N LYS A 114 33.98 11.11 4.09
CA LYS A 114 34.83 11.84 5.04
C LYS A 114 36.24 11.25 5.16
N ARG A 115 36.44 10.01 4.70
CA ARG A 115 37.72 9.28 4.76
C ARG A 115 38.45 9.23 3.42
N LEU A 116 37.81 9.70 2.35
CA LEU A 116 38.40 9.97 1.04
C LEU A 116 38.81 11.44 0.98
#